data_AF-A0A067SJV2-F1
#
_entry.id   AF-A0A067SJV2-F1
#
_cell.length_a   1.000
_cell.length_b   1.000
_cell.length_c   1.000
_cell.angle_alpha   90.00
_cell.angle_beta   90.00
_cell.angle_gamma   90.00
#
_symmetry.space_group_name_H-M   'P 1'
#
loop_
_entity.id
_entity.type
_entity.pdbx_description
1 polymer ?
#
loop_
_entity_poly.entity_id
_entity_poly.type
_entity_poly.pdbx_seq_one_letter_code
_entity_poly.pdbx_strand_id
1 'polypeptide(L)'
;GLGSDKFDQAIQNVQEIHQIFGRNLPQGALEDWNSTTFEGYMAIDMNNRFFTIRKQATIEEIVPFSSVVDPHGILEGAISKDNQFVHTIENKVEYYELVNHHEQELR
;
A
#
# COMPACT_ATOMS: atom_id res chain seq x y z
N GLY A 1 8.42 -7.77 -5.15
CA GLY A 1 8.59 -7.28 -6.52
C GLY A 1 10.06 -7.18 -6.79
N LEU A 2 10.47 -6.21 -7.62
CA LEU A 2 11.88 -5.96 -7.95
C LEU A 2 12.60 -7.22 -8.47
N GLY A 3 11.89 -8.04 -9.25
CA GLY A 3 12.43 -9.27 -9.86
C GLY A 3 12.64 -10.46 -8.92
N SER A 4 12.07 -10.45 -7.70
CA SER A 4 12.22 -11.57 -6.76
C SER A 4 11.25 -12.72 -7.02
N ASP A 5 11.78 -13.94 -7.16
CA ASP A 5 11.00 -15.20 -7.27
C ASP A 5 9.96 -15.37 -6.15
N LYS A 6 10.28 -14.93 -4.93
CA LYS A 6 9.35 -15.01 -3.78
C LYS A 6 8.09 -14.18 -4.01
N PHE A 7 8.24 -13.04 -4.68
CA PHE A 7 7.10 -12.19 -4.98
C PHE A 7 6.27 -12.76 -6.10
N ASP A 8 6.90 -13.31 -7.14
CA ASP A 8 6.17 -13.97 -8.23
C ASP A 8 5.36 -15.16 -7.71
N GLN A 9 5.94 -15.97 -6.81
CA GLN A 9 5.23 -17.03 -6.12
C GLN A 9 4.06 -16.48 -5.27
N ALA A 10 4.24 -15.34 -4.60
CA ALA A 10 3.16 -14.72 -3.83
C ALA A 10 1.98 -14.28 -4.74
N ILE A 11 2.26 -13.67 -5.91
CA ILE A 11 1.22 -13.31 -6.88
C ILE A 11 0.45 -14.55 -7.33
N GLN A 12 1.17 -15.63 -7.65
CA GLN A 12 0.56 -16.88 -8.08
C GLN A 12 -0.32 -17.49 -6.98
N ASN A 13 0.13 -17.47 -5.72
CA ASN A 13 -0.67 -17.93 -4.59
C ASN A 13 -1.96 -17.09 -4.41
N VAL A 14 -1.91 -15.77 -4.63
CA VAL A 14 -3.11 -14.92 -4.54
C VAL A 14 -4.09 -15.24 -5.67
N GLN A 15 -3.61 -15.51 -6.89
CA GLN A 15 -4.45 -15.98 -7.99
C GLN A 15 -5.13 -17.31 -7.66
N GLU A 16 -4.41 -18.26 -7.05
CA GLU A 16 -4.99 -19.53 -6.61
C GLU A 16 -6.07 -19.34 -5.54
N ILE A 17 -5.83 -18.47 -4.56
CA ILE A 17 -6.82 -18.11 -3.54
C ILE A 17 -8.07 -17.50 -4.19
N HIS A 18 -7.90 -16.56 -5.12
CA HIS A 18 -9.02 -15.95 -5.84
C HIS A 18 -9.86 -17.00 -6.58
N GLN A 19 -9.22 -17.96 -7.25
CA GLN A 19 -9.92 -19.06 -7.91
C GLN A 19 -10.69 -19.96 -6.93
N ILE A 20 -10.14 -20.24 -5.75
CA ILE A 20 -10.83 -21.03 -4.73
C ILE A 20 -12.09 -20.30 -4.29
N PHE A 21 -12.01 -19.00 -3.98
CA PHE A 21 -13.18 -18.21 -3.61
C PHE A 21 -14.18 -18.10 -4.78
N GLY A 22 -13.71 -17.93 -6.01
CA GLY A 22 -14.54 -17.82 -7.21
C GLY A 22 -15.42 -19.04 -7.48
N ARG A 23 -15.01 -20.22 -7.03
CA ARG A 23 -15.81 -21.45 -7.11
C ARG A 23 -16.92 -21.53 -6.06
N ASN A 24 -16.75 -20.83 -4.93
CA ASN A 24 -17.63 -20.93 -3.77
C ASN A 24 -18.56 -19.74 -3.60
N LEU A 25 -18.22 -18.59 -4.20
CA LEU A 25 -19.02 -17.37 -4.14
C LEU A 25 -19.90 -17.20 -5.38
N PRO A 26 -21.07 -16.55 -5.25
CA PRO A 26 -21.92 -16.23 -6.40
C PRO A 26 -21.17 -15.42 -7.46
N GLN A 27 -21.58 -15.57 -8.73
CA GLN A 27 -21.02 -14.77 -9.81
C GLN A 27 -21.18 -13.27 -9.53
N GLY A 28 -20.08 -12.52 -9.66
CA GLY A 28 -20.04 -11.08 -9.38
C GLY A 28 -19.90 -10.71 -7.90
N ALA A 29 -19.79 -11.68 -6.98
CA ALA A 29 -19.54 -11.40 -5.55
C ALA A 29 -18.05 -11.22 -5.21
N LEU A 30 -17.16 -11.57 -6.15
CA LEU A 30 -15.73 -11.29 -6.08
C LEU A 30 -15.38 -10.19 -7.06
N GLU A 31 -14.57 -9.25 -6.59
CA GLU A 31 -13.87 -8.32 -7.47
C GLU A 31 -12.85 -9.07 -8.33
N ASP A 32 -12.64 -8.60 -9.55
CA ASP A 32 -11.66 -9.18 -10.46
C ASP A 32 -10.25 -9.00 -9.92
N TRP A 33 -9.45 -10.06 -9.98
CA TRP A 33 -8.03 -9.98 -9.65
C TRP A 33 -7.26 -9.25 -10.75
N ASN A 34 -6.81 -8.04 -10.45
CA ASN A 34 -5.96 -7.24 -11.34
C ASN A 34 -4.50 -7.29 -10.88
N SER A 35 -3.74 -8.32 -11.30
CA SER A 35 -2.28 -8.20 -11.31
C SER A 35 -1.90 -7.17 -12.37
N THR A 36 -1.20 -6.11 -11.97
CA THR A 36 -0.71 -5.09 -12.89
C THR A 36 0.74 -5.36 -13.29
N THR A 37 1.23 -4.63 -14.28
CA THR A 37 2.66 -4.64 -14.63
C THR A 37 3.20 -3.23 -14.48
N PHE A 38 4.36 -3.11 -13.85
CA PHE A 38 5.08 -1.84 -13.71
C PHE A 38 6.50 -2.04 -14.24
N GLU A 39 6.87 -1.26 -15.27
CA GLU A 39 8.17 -1.35 -15.95
C GLU A 39 8.56 -2.78 -16.39
N GLY A 40 7.57 -3.58 -16.79
CA GLY A 40 7.77 -4.97 -17.24
C GLY A 40 7.82 -6.02 -16.13
N TYR A 41 7.75 -5.61 -14.86
CA TYR A 41 7.65 -6.52 -13.72
C TYR A 41 6.21 -6.68 -13.25
N MET A 42 5.86 -7.88 -12.76
CA MET A 42 4.58 -8.08 -12.08
C MET A 42 4.49 -7.20 -10.83
N ALA A 43 3.34 -6.57 -10.65
CA ALA A 43 3.05 -5.67 -9.54
C ALA A 43 1.62 -5.88 -9.03
N ILE A 44 1.38 -5.43 -7.80
CA ILE A 44 0.06 -5.37 -7.17
C ILE A 44 -0.26 -3.90 -7.00
N ASP A 45 -1.45 -3.50 -7.43
CA ASP A 45 -1.96 -2.19 -7.10
C ASP A 45 -2.39 -2.17 -5.62
N MET A 46 -1.80 -1.29 -4.83
CA MET A 46 -2.07 -1.18 -3.40
C MET A 46 -2.43 0.27 -3.08
N ASN A 47 -3.64 0.45 -2.56
CA ASN A 47 -4.11 1.75 -2.09
C ASN A 47 -3.79 1.91 -0.61
N ASN A 48 -2.99 2.90 -0.26
CA ASN A 48 -2.75 3.28 1.13
C ASN A 48 -3.79 4.30 1.59
N ARG A 49 -4.38 4.06 2.76
CA ARG A 49 -5.27 5.04 3.40
C ARG A 49 -4.41 5.98 4.23
N PHE A 50 -4.46 7.27 3.94
CA PHE A 50 -3.78 8.30 4.73
C PHE A 50 -4.51 8.64 6.04
N PHE A 51 -5.80 8.30 6.12
CA PHE A 51 -6.68 8.68 7.22
C PHE A 51 -7.35 7.47 7.85
N THR A 52 -7.38 7.47 9.18
CA THR A 52 -8.15 6.58 10.02
C THR A 52 -9.20 7.40 10.78
N ILE A 53 -10.38 6.83 11.03
CA ILE A 53 -11.40 7.51 11.86
C ILE A 53 -10.85 7.59 13.28
N ARG A 54 -10.81 8.77 13.89
CA ARG A 54 -10.26 9.02 15.24
C ARG A 54 -10.80 8.06 16.31
N LYS A 55 -12.07 7.67 16.22
CA LYS A 55 -12.71 6.74 17.18
C LYS A 55 -12.14 5.31 17.13
N GLN A 56 -11.42 4.98 16.06
CA GLN A 56 -10.80 3.66 15.83
C GLN A 56 -9.31 3.66 16.16
N ALA A 57 -8.72 4.81 16.53
CA ALA A 57 -7.31 4.93 16.85
C ALA A 57 -7.12 5.23 18.33
N THR A 58 -6.09 4.64 18.92
CA THR A 58 -5.55 5.02 20.22
C THR A 58 -4.67 6.27 20.08
N ILE A 59 -4.42 6.99 21.18
CA ILE A 59 -3.62 8.22 21.13
C ILE A 59 -2.17 7.89 20.75
N GLU A 60 -1.68 6.74 21.20
CA GLU A 60 -0.33 6.23 20.97
C GLU A 60 -0.07 5.87 19.50
N GLU A 61 -1.12 5.55 18.74
CA GLU A 61 -1.04 5.24 17.31
C GLU A 61 -1.01 6.48 16.42
N ILE A 62 -1.47 7.64 16.92
CA ILE A 62 -1.58 8.86 16.13
C ILE A 62 -0.20 9.48 15.94
N VAL A 63 0.19 9.65 14.69
CA VAL A 63 1.49 10.22 14.30
C VAL A 63 1.29 11.32 13.26
N PRO A 64 2.14 12.36 13.23
CA PRO A 64 2.05 13.40 12.22
C PRO A 64 2.42 12.86 10.84
N PHE A 65 1.97 13.52 9.78
CA PHE A 65 2.46 13.23 8.44
C PHE A 65 3.95 13.55 8.33
N SER A 66 4.70 12.72 7.61
CA SER A 66 6.08 13.04 7.25
C SER A 66 6.12 14.10 6.14
N SER A 67 7.21 14.86 6.07
CA SER A 67 7.43 15.82 4.97
C SER A 67 7.57 15.17 3.59
N VAL A 68 7.87 13.87 3.54
CA VAL A 68 7.88 13.10 2.28
C VAL A 68 6.45 12.82 1.80
N VAL A 69 5.54 12.54 2.74
CA VAL A 69 4.14 12.20 2.44
C VAL A 69 3.27 13.46 2.26
N ASP A 70 3.50 14.50 3.07
CA ASP A 70 2.76 15.77 3.00
C ASP A 70 3.72 16.98 2.92
N PRO A 71 4.46 17.15 1.80
CA PRO A 71 5.46 18.21 1.65
C PRO A 71 4.89 19.64 1.72
N HIS A 72 3.56 19.78 1.57
CA HIS A 72 2.87 21.07 1.52
C HIS A 72 1.85 21.26 2.65
N GLY A 73 1.72 20.32 3.59
CA GLY A 73 0.78 20.40 4.70
C GLY A 73 -0.70 20.32 4.29
N ILE A 74 -1.00 19.80 3.10
CA ILE A 74 -2.36 19.72 2.57
C ILE A 74 -3.17 18.67 3.32
N LEU A 75 -2.57 17.51 3.61
CA LEU A 75 -3.23 16.41 4.32
C LEU A 75 -3.44 16.77 5.79
N GLU A 76 -2.43 17.35 6.44
CA GLU A 76 -2.52 17.89 7.80
C GLU A 76 -3.62 18.96 7.89
N GLY A 77 -3.67 19.87 6.91
CA GLY A 77 -4.69 20.90 6.82
C GLY A 77 -6.10 20.35 6.58
N ALA A 78 -6.23 19.19 5.92
CA ALA A 78 -7.51 18.52 5.71
C ALA A 78 -8.03 17.88 7.01
N ILE A 79 -7.17 17.20 7.78
CA ILE A 79 -7.53 16.60 9.08
C ILE A 79 -8.03 17.66 10.06
N SER A 80 -7.34 18.81 10.10
CA SER A 80 -7.59 19.88 11.08
C SER A 80 -9.00 20.48 10.98
N LYS A 81 -9.69 20.33 9.85
CA LYS A 81 -11.02 20.89 9.63
C LYS A 81 -12.15 20.05 10.22
N ASP A 82 -12.00 18.73 10.26
CA ASP A 82 -13.08 17.81 10.63
C ASP A 82 -12.83 17.12 11.99
N ASN A 83 -11.57 16.98 12.43
CA ASN A 83 -11.14 16.29 13.67
C ASN A 83 -11.68 14.84 13.84
N GLN A 84 -12.46 14.34 12.88
CA GLN A 84 -12.98 12.98 12.79
C GLN A 84 -11.93 12.00 12.27
N PHE A 85 -10.88 12.52 11.63
CA PHE A 85 -9.82 11.73 11.03
C PHE A 85 -8.49 11.99 11.73
N VAL A 86 -7.62 10.99 11.70
CA VAL A 86 -6.24 11.03 12.20
C VAL A 86 -5.34 10.25 11.26
N HIS A 87 -4.05 10.56 11.27
CA HIS A 87 -3.04 9.73 10.65
C HIS A 87 -2.44 8.80 11.71
N THR A 88 -2.31 7.51 11.40
CA THR A 88 -1.75 6.52 12.33
C THR A 88 -0.51 5.85 11.77
N ILE A 89 0.23 5.15 12.63
CA ILE A 89 1.42 4.37 12.24
C ILE A 89 1.10 3.38 11.11
N GLU A 90 -0.09 2.78 11.11
CA GLU A 90 -0.54 1.86 10.05
C GLU A 90 -0.77 2.54 8.69
N ASN A 91 -0.95 3.86 8.69
CA ASN A 91 -1.14 4.65 7.48
C ASN A 91 0.19 5.16 6.89
N LYS A 92 1.31 4.90 7.56
CA LYS A 92 2.63 5.35 7.12
C LYS A 92 3.06 4.57 5.88
N VAL A 93 3.33 5.29 4.81
CA VAL A 93 3.86 4.73 3.57
C VAL A 93 5.38 4.82 3.59
N GLU A 94 6.03 3.69 3.36
CA GLU A 94 7.48 3.62 3.24
C GLU A 94 7.86 3.25 1.80
N TYR A 95 8.77 4.03 1.24
CA TYR A 95 9.25 3.85 -0.13
C TYR A 95 10.61 3.17 -0.09
N TYR A 96 10.75 2.11 -0.88
CA TYR A 96 11.96 1.30 -0.99
C TYR A 96 12.39 1.22 -2.45
N GLU A 97 13.68 1.40 -2.71
CA GLU A 97 14.29 1.18 -4.02
C GLU A 97 15.28 0.01 -3.95
N LEU A 98 15.40 -0.75 -5.05
CA LEU A 98 16.46 -1.73 -5.16
C LEU A 98 17.76 -1.01 -5.51
N VAL A 99 18.73 -1.03 -4.60
CA VAL A 99 20.07 -0.52 -4.88
C VAL A 99 20.92 -1.64 -5.46
N ASN A 100 21.19 -1.59 -6.77
CA ASN A 100 22.12 -2.52 -7.41
C ASN A 100 23.56 -2.14 -7.02
N HIS A 101 24.32 -3.11 -6.49
CA HIS A 101 25.69 -2.88 -6.01
C HIS A 101 26.64 -2.27 -7.07
N HIS A 102 26.36 -2.40 -8.36
CA HIS A 102 27.17 -1.82 -9.44
C HIS A 102 27.01 -0.29 -9.63
N GLU A 103 25.97 0.33 -9.07
CA GLU A 103 25.77 1.79 -9.19
C GLU A 103 26.38 2.60 -8.03
N GLN A 104 26.80 1.93 -6.95
CA GLN A 104 27.46 2.60 -5.81
C GLN A 104 28.90 3.03 -6.11
N GLU A 105 29.56 2.45 -7.14
CA GLU A 105 30.94 2.83 -7.51
C GLU A 105 31.02 4.10 -8.38
N LEU A 106 29.89 4.68 -8.79
CA LEU A 106 29.82 5.84 -9.69
C LEU A 106 29.22 7.11 -9.03
N ARG A 107 28.99 7.11 -7.72
CA ARG A 107 28.55 8.30 -6.96
C ARG A 107 29.59 8.79 -5.96
#